data_AF-A0ABD5W630-F1
#
_entry.id   AF-A0ABD5W630-F1
#
_cell.length_a   1.000
_cell.length_b   1.000
_cell.length_c   1.000
_cell.angle_alpha   90.00
_cell.angle_beta   90.00
_cell.angle_gamma   90.00
#
_symmetry.space_group_name_H-M   'P 1'
#
loop_
_entity.id
_entity.type
_entity.pdbx_description
1 polymer ?
#
loop_
_entity_poly.entity_id
_entity_poly.type
_entity_poly.pdbx_seq_one_letter_code
_entity_poly.pdbx_strand_id
1 'polypeptide(L)'
;MQLDRQIRAYRETLAEWLRGLYHGMISHPAYEKIENAAEDSEDAFLLACFPDAFGIPSPMSYYTAELLPYLAEEFGQWERRMWDRGTALERKGKQYHF
;
A
#
# COMPACT_ATOMS: atom_id res chain seq x y z
N MET A 1 -23.17 44.86 -15.42
CA MET A 1 -21.72 45.14 -15.37
C MET A 1 -21.08 44.98 -13.98
N GLN A 2 -21.80 44.48 -12.96
CA GLN A 2 -21.19 44.04 -11.69
C GLN A 2 -21.49 42.56 -11.40
N LEU A 3 -22.72 42.11 -11.71
CA LEU A 3 -23.15 40.73 -11.50
C LEU A 3 -22.37 39.72 -12.36
N ASP A 4 -22.15 40.07 -13.63
CA ASP A 4 -21.34 39.30 -14.60
C ASP A 4 -19.89 39.12 -14.14
N ARG A 5 -19.31 40.16 -13.53
CA ARG A 5 -17.93 40.17 -13.05
C ARG A 5 -17.77 39.34 -11.76
N GLN A 6 -18.75 39.38 -10.85
CA GLN A 6 -18.75 38.56 -9.64
C GLN A 6 -18.96 37.07 -9.94
N ILE A 7 -19.85 36.73 -10.87
CA ILE A 7 -20.07 35.34 -11.29
C ILE A 7 -18.80 34.75 -11.92
N ARG A 8 -18.05 35.53 -12.69
CA ARG A 8 -16.80 35.09 -13.30
C ARG A 8 -15.73 34.80 -12.25
N ALA A 9 -15.54 35.72 -11.31
CA ALA A 9 -14.59 35.55 -10.21
C ALA A 9 -14.94 34.32 -9.35
N TYR A 10 -16.22 34.12 -9.03
CA TYR A 10 -16.64 32.96 -8.25
C TYR A 10 -16.37 31.62 -8.97
N ARG A 11 -16.58 31.56 -10.30
CA ARG A 11 -16.33 30.34 -11.09
C ARG A 11 -14.85 30.01 -11.19
N GLU A 12 -13.98 31.01 -11.30
CA GLU A 12 -12.53 30.81 -11.32
C GLU A 12 -12.04 30.25 -10.00
N THR A 13 -12.45 30.84 -8.87
CA THR A 13 -12.11 30.33 -7.54
C THR A 13 -12.65 28.91 -7.34
N LEU A 14 -13.91 28.63 -7.69
CA LEU A 14 -14.49 27.28 -7.56
C LEU A 14 -13.75 26.23 -8.41
N ALA A 15 -13.32 26.60 -9.63
CA ALA A 15 -12.60 25.70 -10.51
C ALA A 15 -11.19 25.37 -9.97
N GLU A 16 -10.52 26.33 -9.35
CA GLU A 16 -9.21 26.14 -8.75
C GLU A 16 -9.27 25.27 -7.49
N TRP A 17 -10.27 25.52 -6.64
CA TRP A 17 -10.56 24.67 -5.47
C TRP A 17 -10.95 23.25 -5.88
N LEU A 18 -11.82 23.07 -6.89
CA LEU A 18 -12.19 21.75 -7.39
C LEU A 18 -10.99 21.00 -7.98
N ARG A 19 -10.08 21.70 -8.65
CA ARG A 19 -8.87 21.09 -9.21
C ARG A 19 -7.89 20.66 -8.12
N GLY A 20 -7.68 21.48 -7.10
CA GLY A 20 -6.88 21.13 -5.92
C GLY A 20 -7.47 19.95 -5.14
N LEU A 21 -8.80 19.97 -4.92
CA LEU A 21 -9.52 18.89 -4.25
C LEU A 21 -9.47 17.58 -5.05
N TYR A 22 -9.72 17.63 -6.36
CA TYR A 22 -9.66 16.47 -7.25
C TYR A 22 -8.25 15.87 -7.26
N HIS A 23 -7.22 16.71 -7.36
CA HIS A 23 -5.84 16.25 -7.33
C HIS A 23 -5.51 15.57 -5.99
N GLY A 24 -5.76 16.24 -4.85
CA GLY A 24 -5.44 15.68 -3.53
C GLY A 24 -6.27 14.44 -3.16
N MET A 25 -7.53 14.40 -3.56
CA MET A 25 -8.44 13.30 -3.23
C MET A 25 -8.24 12.05 -4.09
N ILE A 26 -7.67 12.17 -5.30
CA ILE A 26 -7.55 11.02 -6.23
C ILE A 26 -6.12 10.52 -6.31
N SER A 27 -5.11 11.39 -6.27
CA SER A 27 -3.71 10.95 -6.39
C SER A 27 -3.24 10.19 -5.15
N HIS A 28 -3.56 10.69 -3.96
CA HIS A 28 -3.10 10.10 -2.70
C HIS A 28 -3.65 8.69 -2.40
N PRO A 29 -4.98 8.46 -2.41
CA PRO A 29 -5.50 7.13 -2.07
C PRO A 29 -5.25 6.10 -3.16
N ALA A 30 -5.03 6.52 -4.41
CA ALA A 30 -4.61 5.59 -5.47
C ALA A 30 -3.19 5.08 -5.21
N TYR A 31 -2.27 5.97 -4.83
CA TYR A 31 -0.88 5.60 -4.56
C TYR A 31 -0.78 4.66 -3.35
N GLU A 32 -1.43 5.00 -2.25
CA GLU A 32 -1.44 4.18 -1.02
C GLU A 32 -2.00 2.77 -1.27
N LYS A 33 -3.05 2.64 -2.10
CA LYS A 33 -3.60 1.32 -2.46
C LYS A 33 -2.62 0.48 -3.27
N ILE A 34 -1.90 1.10 -4.20
CA ILE A 34 -0.91 0.42 -5.03
C ILE A 34 0.27 -0.05 -4.18
N GLU A 35 0.77 0.82 -3.31
CA GLU A 35 1.86 0.51 -2.37
C GLU A 35 1.48 -0.66 -1.45
N ASN A 36 0.30 -0.61 -0.82
CA ASN A 36 -0.20 -1.71 -0.01
C ASN A 36 -0.36 -3.02 -0.80
N ALA A 37 -0.77 -2.96 -2.06
CA ALA A 37 -0.90 -4.15 -2.91
C ALA A 37 0.47 -4.74 -3.31
N ALA A 38 1.48 -3.87 -3.50
CA ALA A 38 2.85 -4.28 -3.72
C ALA A 38 3.42 -4.97 -2.47
N GLU A 39 3.25 -4.38 -1.28
CA GLU A 39 3.64 -5.00 -0.01
C GLU A 39 2.95 -6.36 0.20
N ASP A 40 1.64 -6.47 -0.05
CA ASP A 40 0.92 -7.75 0.08
C ASP A 40 1.52 -8.85 -0.81
N SER A 41 1.99 -8.48 -2.00
CA SER A 41 2.61 -9.41 -2.95
C SER A 41 4.01 -9.82 -2.50
N GLU A 42 4.80 -8.88 -1.98
CA GLU A 42 6.11 -9.13 -1.37
C GLU A 42 5.98 -10.05 -0.15
N ASP A 43 5.01 -9.76 0.72
CA ASP A 43 4.78 -10.52 1.94
C ASP A 43 4.41 -11.99 1.64
N ALA A 44 3.62 -12.20 0.58
CA ALA A 44 3.25 -13.54 0.11
C ALA A 44 4.44 -14.29 -0.51
N PHE A 45 5.29 -13.58 -1.25
CA PHE A 45 6.52 -14.14 -1.83
C PHE A 45 7.49 -14.58 -0.72
N LEU A 46 7.77 -13.70 0.24
CA LEU A 46 8.65 -14.00 1.37
C LEU A 46 8.11 -15.15 2.22
N LEU A 47 6.80 -15.21 2.45
CA LEU A 47 6.18 -16.34 3.14
C LEU A 47 6.32 -17.66 2.38
N ALA A 48 6.26 -17.65 1.05
CA ALA A 48 6.45 -18.85 0.24
C ALA A 48 7.92 -19.32 0.24
N CYS A 49 8.87 -18.37 0.28
CA CYS A 49 10.30 -18.65 0.30
C CYS A 49 10.81 -19.05 1.69
N PHE A 50 10.27 -18.46 2.76
CA PHE A 50 10.79 -18.60 4.12
C PHE A 50 9.69 -18.83 5.17
N PRO A 51 8.81 -19.83 5.01
CA PRO A 51 7.79 -20.15 6.00
C PRO A 51 8.40 -20.71 7.30
N ASP A 52 9.66 -21.15 7.26
CA ASP A 52 10.44 -21.61 8.41
C ASP A 52 10.55 -20.54 9.52
N ALA A 53 10.51 -19.26 9.15
CA ALA A 53 10.51 -18.14 10.10
C ALA A 53 9.33 -18.21 11.10
N PHE A 54 8.21 -18.83 10.70
CA PHE A 54 7.03 -19.06 11.53
C PHE A 54 6.91 -20.49 12.04
N GLY A 55 7.98 -21.29 11.91
CA GLY A 55 8.00 -22.69 12.37
C GLY A 55 7.29 -23.68 11.44
N ILE A 56 6.96 -23.29 10.22
CA ILE A 56 6.40 -24.19 9.19
C ILE A 56 7.57 -24.70 8.34
N PRO A 57 8.01 -25.95 8.51
CA PRO A 57 9.14 -26.47 7.75
C PRO A 57 8.80 -26.59 6.26
N SER A 58 9.60 -25.95 5.41
CA SER A 58 9.47 -26.02 3.95
C SER A 58 10.78 -26.40 3.27
N PRO A 59 10.74 -27.28 2.26
CA PRO A 59 11.93 -27.57 1.45
C PRO A 59 12.38 -26.37 0.62
N MET A 60 11.50 -25.39 0.38
CA MET A 60 11.83 -24.20 -0.42
C MET A 60 12.86 -23.33 0.28
N SER A 61 12.79 -23.19 1.61
CA SER A 61 13.70 -22.39 2.43
C SER A 61 15.17 -22.76 2.22
N TYR A 62 15.44 -24.04 1.97
CA TYR A 62 16.79 -24.53 1.66
C TYR A 62 17.29 -24.01 0.31
N TYR A 63 16.45 -24.04 -0.72
CA TYR A 63 16.82 -23.61 -2.08
C TYR A 63 16.84 -22.09 -2.23
N THR A 64 16.05 -21.37 -1.44
CA THR A 64 15.95 -19.91 -1.47
C THR A 64 16.95 -19.23 -0.55
N ALA A 65 17.74 -19.98 0.23
CA ALA A 65 18.74 -19.44 1.14
C ALA A 65 19.78 -18.54 0.44
N GLU A 66 20.08 -18.80 -0.84
CA GLU A 66 20.97 -17.96 -1.66
C GLU A 66 20.41 -16.55 -1.93
N LEU A 67 19.09 -16.39 -1.85
CA LEU A 67 18.41 -15.10 -2.03
C LEU A 67 18.43 -14.26 -0.75
N LEU A 68 18.60 -14.89 0.41
CA LEU A 68 18.57 -14.25 1.72
C LEU A 68 19.48 -13.01 1.85
N PRO A 69 20.74 -12.99 1.38
CA PRO A 69 21.57 -11.78 1.48
C PRO A 69 21.04 -10.59 0.66
N TYR A 70 20.28 -10.84 -0.40
CA TYR A 70 19.68 -9.79 -1.23
C TYR A 70 18.35 -9.29 -0.69
N LEU A 71 17.67 -10.11 0.11
CA LEU A 71 16.35 -9.83 0.70
C LEU A 71 16.42 -9.59 2.20
N ALA A 72 17.63 -9.45 2.77
CA ALA A 72 17.83 -9.44 4.22
C ALA A 72 17.15 -8.24 4.89
N GLU A 73 17.12 -7.10 4.20
CA GLU A 73 16.48 -5.89 4.72
C GLU A 73 14.95 -6.01 4.68
N GLU A 74 14.42 -6.43 3.53
CA GLU A 74 13.00 -6.67 3.29
C GLU A 74 12.46 -7.75 4.23
N PHE A 75 13.24 -8.82 4.45
CA PHE A 75 12.90 -9.91 5.36
C PHE A 75 12.70 -9.41 6.80
N GLY A 76 13.62 -8.58 7.32
CA GLY A 76 13.51 -8.04 8.67
C GLY A 76 12.36 -7.04 8.85
N GLN A 77 11.97 -6.34 7.79
CA GLN A 77 10.77 -5.50 7.79
C GLN A 77 9.51 -6.35 7.72
N TRP A 78 9.47 -7.32 6.81
CA TRP A 78 8.38 -8.28 6.63
C TRP A 78 8.09 -9.06 7.91
N GLU A 79 9.10 -9.58 8.59
CA GLU A 79 8.95 -10.36 9.84
C GLU A 79 8.24 -9.53 10.91
N ARG A 80 8.67 -8.28 11.11
CA ARG A 80 8.00 -7.33 12.01
C ARG A 80 6.58 -7.05 11.57
N ARG A 81 6.40 -6.72 10.29
CA ARG A 81 5.07 -6.43 9.75
C ARG A 81 4.14 -7.61 9.96
N MET A 82 4.58 -8.86 9.74
CA MET A 82 3.77 -10.07 9.87
C MET A 82 3.45 -10.39 11.33
N TRP A 83 4.39 -10.19 12.25
CA TRP A 83 4.15 -10.37 13.69
C TRP A 83 3.11 -9.40 14.25
N ASP A 84 3.08 -8.16 13.73
CA ASP A 84 2.11 -7.15 14.13
C ASP A 84 0.69 -7.41 13.59
N ARG A 85 0.52 -8.30 12.58
CA ARG A 85 -0.81 -8.61 12.01
C ARG A 85 -1.39 -9.85 12.68
N GLY A 86 -2.66 -9.77 13.06
CA GLY A 86 -3.36 -10.95 13.59
C GLY A 86 -3.72 -11.95 12.50
N THR A 87 -3.96 -11.48 11.26
CA THR A 87 -4.32 -12.34 10.13
C THR A 87 -3.82 -11.78 8.79
N ALA A 88 -3.55 -12.65 7.81
CA ALA A 88 -3.24 -12.24 6.44
C ALA A 88 -4.40 -11.48 5.74
N LEU A 89 -5.62 -11.59 6.28
CA LEU A 89 -6.82 -10.97 5.72
C LEU A 89 -7.13 -9.59 6.34
N GLU A 90 -6.48 -9.24 7.45
CA GLU A 90 -6.76 -8.03 8.22
C GLU A 90 -6.62 -6.77 7.36
N ARG A 91 -5.62 -6.75 6.48
CA ARG A 91 -5.34 -5.62 5.58
C ARG A 91 -6.33 -5.53 4.40
N LYS A 92 -6.76 -6.68 3.88
CA LYS A 92 -7.81 -6.75 2.85
C LYS A 92 -9.14 -6.26 3.40
N GLY A 93 -9.46 -6.54 4.66
CA GLY A 93 -10.64 -5.96 5.34
C GLY A 93 -10.62 -4.43 5.39
N LYS A 94 -9.49 -3.83 5.76
CA LYS A 94 -9.31 -2.37 5.79
C LYS A 94 -9.41 -1.71 4.40
N GLN A 95 -8.89 -2.36 3.36
CA GLN A 95 -8.91 -1.82 1.98
C GLN A 95 -10.30 -1.82 1.34
N TYR A 96 -11.15 -2.78 1.69
CA TYR A 96 -12.48 -2.95 1.08
C TYR A 96 -13.63 -2.34 1.88
N HIS A 97 -13.35 -1.64 3.00
CA HIS A 97 -14.35 -1.00 3.87
C HIS A 97 -15.59 -1.89 4.09
N PHE A 98 -15.41 -2.98 4.85
CA PHE A 98 -16.52 -3.66 5.50
C PHE A 98 -16.36 -3.57 7.02
#